data_AF-A0A355DEM5-F1
#
_entry.id   AF-A0A355DEM5-F1
#
_cell.length_a   1.000
_cell.length_b   1.000
_cell.length_c   1.000
_cell.angle_alpha   90.00
_cell.angle_beta   90.00
_cell.angle_gamma   90.00
#
_symmetry.space_group_name_H-M   'P 1'
#
loop_
_entity.id
_entity.type
_entity.pdbx_description
1 polymer ?
#
loop_
_entity_poly.entity_id
_entity_poly.type
_entity_poly.pdbx_seq_one_letter_code
_entity_poly.pdbx_strand_id
1 'polypeptide(L)'
;LNDHTDADHDAAVINRLAAIDEVVQEISAGLAALLDRFDGYGRRFGEALARVRAGDHKWFTRPMIESYHTVWFELHEDLLATLGIQRAGETVAV
;
A
#
# COMPACT_ATOMS: atom_id res chain seq x y z
N LEU A 1 -20.74 -5.71 -4.92
CA LEU A 1 -20.45 -4.26 -5.02
C LEU A 1 -20.31 -3.78 -3.58
N ASN A 2 -19.20 -3.15 -3.19
CA ASN A 2 -19.12 -2.49 -1.89
C ASN A 2 -19.90 -1.17 -2.01
N ASP A 3 -21.06 -1.09 -1.37
CA ASP A 3 -21.99 0.04 -1.53
C ASP A 3 -21.78 1.17 -0.51
N HIS A 4 -20.83 1.01 0.42
CA HIS A 4 -20.41 2.03 1.38
C HIS A 4 -21.59 2.65 2.17
N THR A 5 -22.64 1.85 2.40
CA THR A 5 -23.85 2.30 3.11
C THR A 5 -23.68 2.33 4.64
N ASP A 6 -22.65 1.65 5.15
CA ASP A 6 -22.27 1.62 6.56
C ASP A 6 -20.98 2.44 6.78
N ALA A 7 -21.16 3.68 7.21
CA ALA A 7 -20.06 4.61 7.45
C ALA A 7 -19.17 4.21 8.64
N ASP A 8 -19.73 3.53 9.65
CA ASP A 8 -18.95 3.07 10.81
C ASP A 8 -18.05 1.90 10.41
N HIS A 9 -18.55 1.00 9.56
CA HIS A 9 -17.74 -0.06 8.95
C HIS A 9 -16.61 0.51 8.10
N ASP A 10 -16.90 1.47 7.23
CA ASP A 10 -15.87 2.11 6.39
C ASP A 10 -14.79 2.78 7.24
N ALA A 11 -15.18 3.52 8.29
CA ALA A 11 -14.24 4.14 9.21
C ALA A 11 -13.36 3.09 9.93
N ALA A 12 -13.93 1.97 10.36
CA ALA A 12 -13.18 0.88 10.99
C ALA A 12 -12.14 0.26 10.04
N VAL A 13 -12.50 0.07 8.76
CA VAL A 13 -11.58 -0.44 7.73
C VAL A 13 -10.45 0.57 7.45
N ILE A 14 -10.77 1.86 7.33
CA ILE A 14 -9.77 2.92 7.11
C ILE A 14 -8.81 3.03 8.31
N ASN A 15 -9.31 2.92 9.54
CA ASN A 15 -8.46 2.92 10.73
C ASN A 15 -7.52 1.71 10.77
N ARG A 16 -7.98 0.55 10.33
CA ARG A 16 -7.11 -0.63 10.18
C ARG A 16 -6.04 -0.42 9.11
N LEU A 17 -6.39 0.20 7.98
CA LEU A 17 -5.41 0.56 6.95
C LEU A 17 -4.35 1.52 7.50
N ALA A 18 -4.75 2.51 8.30
CA ALA A 18 -3.81 3.43 8.93
C ALA A 18 -2.82 2.75 9.87
N ALA A 19 -3.27 1.81 10.70
CA ALA A 19 -2.38 1.03 11.56
C ALA A 19 -1.39 0.17 10.75
N ILE A 20 -1.82 -0.33 9.58
CA ILE A 20 -0.94 -1.04 8.65
C ILE A 20 0.06 -0.08 8.01
N ASP A 21 -0.37 1.13 7.65
CA ASP A 21 0.49 2.15 7.05
C ASP A 21 1.65 2.52 7.96
N GLU A 22 1.45 2.62 9.28
CA GLU A 22 2.54 2.85 10.23
C GLU A 22 3.70 1.84 10.06
N VAL A 23 3.37 0.55 9.93
CA VAL A 23 4.36 -0.50 9.69
C VAL A 23 4.97 -0.39 8.28
N VAL A 24 4.16 -0.07 7.28
CA VAL A 24 4.62 0.13 5.89
C VAL A 24 5.57 1.31 5.79
N GLN A 25 5.37 2.38 6.55
CA GLN A 25 6.27 3.53 6.60
C GLN A 25 7.64 3.13 7.16
N GLU A 26 7.68 2.35 8.25
CA GLU A 26 8.94 1.85 8.82
C GLU A 26 9.70 0.96 7.83
N ILE A 27 9.00 0.02 7.17
CA ILE A 27 9.58 -0.86 6.15
C ILE A 27 10.10 -0.03 4.97
N SER A 28 9.32 0.93 4.47
CA SER A 28 9.69 1.78 3.34
C SER A 28 10.93 2.62 3.64
N ALA A 29 11.01 3.19 4.86
CA ALA A 29 12.18 3.93 5.30
C ALA A 29 13.43 3.04 5.39
N GLY A 30 13.29 1.83 5.91
CA GLY A 30 14.38 0.85 5.98
C GLY A 30 14.88 0.43 4.59
N LEU A 31 13.97 0.19 3.65
CA LEU A 31 14.32 -0.15 2.26
C LEU A 31 15.00 1.01 1.53
N ALA A 32 14.47 2.24 1.67
CA ALA A 32 15.05 3.43 1.05
C ALA A 32 16.44 3.75 1.60
N ALA A 33 16.70 3.48 2.89
CA ALA A 33 18.02 3.64 3.48
C ALA A 33 19.07 2.64 2.92
N LEU A 34 18.62 1.50 2.39
CA LEU A 34 19.49 0.47 1.81
C LEU A 34 19.69 0.65 0.31
N LEU A 35 18.65 1.04 -0.43
CA LEU A 35 18.68 1.15 -1.89
C LEU A 35 17.80 2.33 -2.36
N ASP A 36 18.40 3.28 -3.06
CA ASP A 36 17.74 4.49 -3.62
C ASP A 36 16.48 4.20 -4.44
N ARG A 37 16.38 3.03 -5.07
CA ARG A 37 15.20 2.63 -5.87
C ARG A 37 13.91 2.59 -5.06
N PHE A 38 14.00 2.40 -3.74
CA PHE A 38 12.85 2.35 -2.85
C PHE A 38 12.51 3.73 -2.25
N ASP A 39 13.24 4.77 -2.62
CA ASP A 39 12.91 6.12 -2.20
C ASP A 39 11.53 6.55 -2.71
N GLY A 40 10.83 7.35 -1.91
CA GLY A 40 9.53 7.90 -2.25
C GLY A 40 8.31 6.99 -2.02
N TYR A 41 8.46 5.66 -1.84
CA TYR A 41 7.31 4.78 -1.59
C TYR A 41 6.53 5.16 -0.32
N GLY A 42 7.22 5.49 0.78
CA GLY A 42 6.56 5.93 2.02
C GLY A 42 5.67 7.17 1.80
N ARG A 43 6.18 8.17 1.06
CA ARG A 43 5.40 9.35 0.69
C ARG A 43 4.17 8.98 -0.15
N ARG A 44 4.32 8.09 -1.14
CA ARG A 44 3.21 7.66 -2.01
C ARG A 44 2.11 6.93 -1.23
N PHE A 45 2.47 6.06 -0.28
CA PHE A 45 1.51 5.44 0.63
C PHE A 45 0.78 6.47 1.49
N GLY A 46 1.51 7.42 2.08
CA GLY A 46 0.92 8.47 2.90
C GLY A 46 -0.05 9.36 2.12
N GLU A 47 0.28 9.71 0.87
CA GLU A 47 -0.59 10.45 -0.03
C GLU A 47 -1.87 9.66 -0.36
N ALA A 48 -1.75 8.37 -0.69
CA ALA A 48 -2.90 7.52 -0.95
C ALA A 48 -3.80 7.36 0.28
N LEU A 49 -3.24 7.12 1.47
CA LEU A 49 -3.98 7.03 2.72
C LEU A 49 -4.69 8.35 3.07
N ALA A 50 -4.03 9.49 2.85
CA ALA A 50 -4.63 10.80 3.07
C ALA A 50 -5.87 11.01 2.17
N ARG A 51 -5.83 10.57 0.92
CA ARG A 51 -6.97 10.60 -0.01
C ARG A 51 -8.11 9.70 0.46
N VAL A 52 -7.80 8.50 0.92
CA VAL A 52 -8.78 7.57 1.49
C VAL A 52 -9.46 8.19 2.72
N ARG A 53 -8.68 8.76 3.65
CA ARG A 53 -9.19 9.47 4.84
C ARG A 53 -10.04 10.70 4.50
N ALA A 54 -9.78 11.34 3.35
CA ALA A 54 -10.58 12.46 2.84
C ALA A 54 -11.91 12.01 2.18
N GLY A 55 -12.23 10.71 2.20
CA GLY A 55 -13.47 10.14 1.68
C GLY A 55 -13.40 9.70 0.21
N ASP A 56 -12.25 9.82 -0.45
CA ASP A 56 -12.08 9.27 -1.80
C ASP A 56 -11.67 7.79 -1.72
N HIS A 57 -12.64 6.93 -1.38
CA HIS A 57 -12.43 5.48 -1.18
C HIS A 57 -11.87 4.77 -2.42
N LYS A 58 -11.94 5.40 -3.60
CA LYS A 58 -11.32 4.86 -4.82
C LYS A 58 -9.80 4.74 -4.66
N TRP A 59 -9.17 5.58 -3.86
CA TRP A 59 -7.73 5.50 -3.57
C TRP A 59 -7.34 4.30 -2.71
N PHE A 60 -8.29 3.49 -2.26
CA PHE A 60 -7.97 2.26 -1.55
C PHE A 60 -7.42 1.20 -2.52
N THR A 61 -8.16 0.89 -3.59
CA THR A 61 -7.84 -0.24 -4.49
C THR A 61 -7.95 0.05 -5.98
N ARG A 62 -8.36 1.27 -6.40
CA ARG A 62 -8.64 1.52 -7.81
C ARG A 62 -7.37 1.35 -8.65
N PRO A 63 -7.38 0.46 -9.66
CA PRO A 63 -6.25 0.31 -10.56
C PRO A 63 -6.08 1.57 -11.42
N MET A 64 -4.88 1.73 -11.99
CA MET A 64 -4.49 2.85 -12.87
C MET A 64 -4.38 4.24 -12.21
N ILE A 65 -4.57 4.32 -10.90
CA ILE A 65 -4.17 5.49 -10.10
C ILE A 65 -3.16 5.03 -9.04
N GLU A 66 -2.48 5.96 -8.41
CA GLU A 66 -1.60 5.68 -7.25
C GLU A 66 -2.42 5.39 -5.99
N SER A 67 -3.38 4.47 -6.11
CA SER A 67 -4.12 3.93 -4.97
C SER A 67 -3.16 3.21 -4.03
N TYR A 68 -3.55 3.07 -2.77
CA TYR A 68 -2.76 2.38 -1.77
C TYR A 68 -2.39 0.96 -2.23
N HIS A 69 -3.34 0.24 -2.84
CA HIS A 69 -3.08 -1.08 -3.45
C HIS A 69 -2.08 -1.03 -4.61
N THR A 70 -2.16 -0.03 -5.48
CA THR A 70 -1.22 0.10 -6.60
C THR A 70 0.19 0.39 -6.13
N VAL A 71 0.36 1.29 -5.16
CA VAL A 71 1.67 1.59 -4.55
C VAL A 71 2.24 0.33 -3.86
N TRP A 72 1.40 -0.44 -3.15
CA TRP A 72 1.80 -1.74 -2.59
C TRP A 72 2.28 -2.71 -3.66
N PHE A 73 1.54 -2.83 -4.75
CA PHE A 73 1.85 -3.77 -5.83
C PHE A 73 3.18 -3.44 -6.48
N GLU A 74 3.44 -2.16 -6.72
CA GLU A 74 4.70 -1.70 -7.28
C GLU A 74 5.88 -1.93 -6.33
N LEU A 75 5.73 -1.62 -5.03
CA LEU A 75 6.76 -1.88 -4.03
C LEU A 75 7.11 -3.38 -3.97
N HIS A 76 6.08 -4.22 -3.98
CA HIS A 76 6.22 -5.68 -3.95
C HIS A 76 6.98 -6.21 -5.17
N GLU A 77 6.62 -5.75 -6.37
CA GLU A 77 7.34 -6.11 -7.61
C GLU A 77 8.79 -5.66 -7.59
N ASP A 78 9.05 -4.44 -7.12
CA ASP A 78 10.40 -3.90 -7.03
C ASP A 78 11.27 -4.67 -6.04
N LEU A 79 10.68 -5.15 -4.94
CA LEU A 79 11.34 -6.01 -3.98
C LEU A 79 11.68 -7.37 -4.59
N LEU A 80 10.72 -8.02 -5.25
CA LEU A 80 10.94 -9.31 -5.93
C LEU A 80 12.05 -9.19 -6.99
N ALA A 81 11.99 -8.14 -7.82
CA ALA A 81 13.00 -7.87 -8.84
C ALA A 81 14.39 -7.64 -8.24
N THR A 82 14.47 -6.94 -7.10
CA THR A 82 15.72 -6.71 -6.37
C THR A 82 16.32 -8.01 -5.83
N LEU A 83 15.47 -8.92 -5.34
CA LEU A 83 15.88 -10.21 -4.79
C LEU A 83 16.10 -11.29 -5.86
N GLY A 84 15.80 -10.99 -7.13
CA GLY A 84 15.85 -11.98 -8.22
C GLY A 84 14.82 -13.09 -8.08
N ILE A 85 13.75 -12.86 -7.31
CA ILE A 85 12.67 -13.83 -7.08
C ILE A 85 11.65 -13.66 -8.20
N GLN A 86 11.34 -14.75 -8.91
CA GLN A 86 10.24 -14.72 -9.87
C GLN A 86 8.91 -14.73 -9.13
N ARG A 87 7.97 -13.88 -9.54
CA ARG A 87 6.62 -13.80 -8.94
C ARG A 87 5.90 -15.16 -8.91
N ALA A 88 6.10 -16.01 -9.93
CA ALA A 88 5.54 -17.36 -9.98
C ALA A 88 6.13 -18.33 -8.94
N GLY A 89 7.27 -17.99 -8.34
CA GLY A 89 7.93 -18.73 -7.27
C GLY A 89 7.65 -18.17 -5.87
N GLU A 90 6.79 -17.16 -5.74
CA GLU A 90 6.33 -16.66 -4.45
C GLU A 90 5.42 -17.70 -3.80
N THR A 91 5.94 -18.42 -2.80
CA THR A 91 5.13 -19.30 -1.96
C THR A 91 4.27 -18.42 -1.06
N VAL A 92 2.94 -18.49 -1.23
CA VAL A 92 2.02 -17.93 -0.25
C VAL A 92 2.23 -18.72 1.05
N ALA A 93 2.92 -18.13 2.02
CA ALA A 93 3.00 -18.72 3.35
C ALA A 93 1.58 -18.70 3.94
N VAL A 94 1.00 -19.90 4.09
CA VAL A 94 -0.32 -20.15 4.70
C VAL A 94 -0.21 -20.05 6.21
#